data_AF-A0A382N5X6-F1
#
_entry.id   AF-A0A382N5X6-F1
#
_cell.length_a   1.000
_cell.length_b   1.000
_cell.length_c   1.000
_cell.angle_alpha   90.00
_cell.angle_beta   90.00
_cell.angle_gamma   90.00
#
_symmetry.space_group_name_H-M   'P 1'
#
loop_
_entity.id
_entity.type
_entity.pdbx_description
1 polymer ?
#
loop_
_entity_poly.entity_id
_entity_poly.type
_entity_poly.pdbx_seq_one_letter_code
_entity_poly.pdbx_strand_id
1 'polypeptide(L)'
;MADICQNTFNFDIRPAVGGQDFLVAFSNQKAVEWFDRWPDWHVPAIIIYGVAGCGKSHLANLFKIKSGALLITPSLLEEVGVSKILENETSCIVDDAESGIDEEILLHLYNGLASAGGHLLMTAVKPPGL
;
A
#
# COMPACT_ATOMS: atom_id res chain seq x y z
N MET A 1 -12.04 18.66 -42.24
CA MET A 1 -11.39 17.44 -41.72
C MET A 1 -10.65 17.88 -40.47
N ALA A 2 -11.06 17.41 -39.28
CA ALA A 2 -10.35 17.76 -38.06
C ALA A 2 -9.06 16.94 -38.00
N ASP A 3 -7.91 17.62 -37.93
CA ASP A 3 -6.61 16.98 -37.71
C ASP A 3 -6.67 16.21 -36.39
N ILE A 4 -6.49 14.89 -36.48
CA ILE A 4 -6.35 14.03 -35.32
C ILE A 4 -4.90 14.14 -34.88
N CYS A 5 -4.61 15.10 -34.00
CA CYS A 5 -3.31 15.19 -33.33
C CYS A 5 -3.35 14.31 -32.08
N GLN A 6 -2.53 13.26 -32.04
CA GLN A 6 -2.28 12.50 -30.81
C GLN A 6 -1.47 13.38 -29.85
N ASN A 7 -2.10 13.87 -28.79
CA ASN A 7 -1.43 14.64 -27.74
C ASN A 7 -0.56 13.72 -26.88
N THR A 8 0.69 14.10 -26.66
CA THR A 8 1.56 13.47 -25.67
C THR A 8 1.10 13.87 -24.27
N PHE A 9 0.72 12.88 -23.47
CA PHE A 9 0.54 13.10 -22.04
C PHE A 9 1.90 13.24 -21.38
N ASN A 10 2.11 14.34 -20.66
CA ASN A 10 3.34 14.59 -19.92
C ASN A 10 3.28 13.83 -18.58
N PHE A 11 3.64 12.55 -18.60
CA PHE A 11 3.82 11.74 -17.40
C PHE A 11 5.32 11.66 -17.07
N ASP A 12 5.67 11.87 -15.80
CA ASP A 12 7.01 11.55 -15.34
C ASP A 12 7.14 10.01 -15.29
N ILE A 13 7.86 9.46 -16.26
CA ILE A 13 8.18 8.03 -16.29
C ILE A 13 9.32 7.82 -15.29
N ARG A 14 9.00 7.36 -14.09
CA ARG A 14 10.03 6.89 -13.15
C ARG A 14 10.44 5.47 -13.52
N PRO A 15 11.75 5.16 -13.54
CA PRO A 15 12.21 3.79 -13.64
C PRO A 15 11.58 2.97 -12.51
N ALA A 16 10.95 1.87 -12.88
CA ALA A 16 10.30 0.95 -11.98
C ALA A 16 11.19 0.48 -10.81
N VAL A 17 10.69 0.56 -9.57
CA VAL A 17 11.22 -0.28 -8.49
C VAL A 17 10.74 -1.71 -8.77
N GLY A 18 11.66 -2.61 -9.17
CA GLY A 18 11.34 -4.02 -9.43
C GLY A 18 10.83 -4.36 -10.84
N GLY A 19 11.03 -3.48 -11.84
CA GLY A 19 10.77 -3.80 -13.26
C GLY A 19 9.32 -3.66 -13.73
N GLN A 20 8.41 -3.11 -12.91
CA GLN A 20 7.08 -2.67 -13.33
C GLN A 20 6.98 -1.15 -13.39
N ASP A 21 6.77 -0.59 -14.59
CA ASP A 21 6.68 0.86 -14.78
C ASP A 21 5.44 1.43 -14.05
N PHE A 22 5.66 2.29 -13.06
CA PHE A 22 4.60 3.05 -12.40
C PHE A 22 4.61 4.49 -12.90
N LEU A 23 3.54 4.88 -13.59
CA LEU A 23 3.39 6.24 -14.10
C LEU A 23 3.05 7.20 -12.95
N VAL A 24 3.97 8.14 -12.69
CA VAL A 24 3.72 9.21 -11.73
C VAL A 24 3.02 10.35 -12.45
N ALA A 25 1.87 10.73 -11.89
CA ALA A 25 1.07 11.86 -12.33
C ALA A 25 0.74 12.74 -11.14
N PHE A 26 0.28 13.96 -11.39
CA PHE A 26 -0.12 14.88 -10.33
C PHE A 26 -1.14 14.26 -9.34
N SER A 27 -2.02 13.37 -9.83
CA SER A 27 -3.04 12.70 -9.02
C SER A 27 -2.51 11.66 -8.03
N ASN A 28 -1.32 11.08 -8.25
CA ASN A 28 -0.74 10.04 -7.39
C ASN A 28 0.60 10.44 -6.77
N GLN A 29 1.15 11.61 -7.12
CA GLN A 29 2.46 12.09 -6.68
C GLN A 29 2.65 12.02 -5.15
N LYS A 30 1.68 12.48 -4.37
CA LYS A 30 1.77 12.46 -2.90
C LYS A 30 1.83 11.03 -2.33
N ALA A 31 1.08 10.10 -2.91
CA ALA A 31 1.11 8.70 -2.48
C ALA A 31 2.48 8.08 -2.75
N VAL A 32 3.06 8.40 -3.92
CA VAL A 32 4.40 7.95 -4.31
C VAL A 32 5.48 8.57 -3.42
N GLU A 33 5.39 9.86 -3.09
CA GLU A 33 6.34 10.52 -2.19
C GLU A 33 6.38 9.88 -0.80
N TRP A 34 5.22 9.51 -0.25
CA TRP A 34 5.16 8.77 1.01
C TRP A 34 5.76 7.38 0.85
N PHE A 35 5.41 6.65 -0.21
CA PHE A 35 5.98 5.35 -0.51
C PHE A 35 7.51 5.36 -0.61
N ASP A 36 8.09 6.37 -1.27
CA ASP A 36 9.52 6.48 -1.49
C ASP A 36 10.31 6.67 -0.20
N ARG A 37 9.70 7.32 0.79
CA ARG A 37 10.32 7.55 2.11
C ARG A 37 10.50 6.27 2.92
N TRP A 38 9.88 5.15 2.57
CA TRP A 38 10.15 3.90 3.26
C TRP A 38 11.62 3.48 3.05
N PRO A 39 12.36 3.07 4.10
CA PRO A 39 11.88 2.70 5.45
C PRO A 39 11.86 3.82 6.51
N ASP A 40 12.12 5.08 6.15
CA ASP A 40 12.21 6.22 7.07
C ASP A 40 10.82 6.82 7.44
N TRP A 41 9.77 6.01 7.49
CA TRP A 41 8.46 6.50 7.92
C TRP A 41 8.47 6.84 9.41
N HIS A 42 8.00 8.05 9.76
CA HIS A 42 7.81 8.45 11.16
C HIS A 42 6.52 7.90 11.79
N VAL A 43 5.75 7.14 11.02
CA VAL A 43 4.50 6.53 11.43
C VAL A 43 4.57 5.04 11.16
N PRO A 44 3.98 4.20 12.03
CA PRO A 44 4.02 2.74 11.85
C PRO A 44 3.10 2.27 10.73
N ALA A 45 2.18 3.11 10.27
CA ALA A 45 1.29 2.77 9.17
C ALA A 45 0.99 3.96 8.27
N ILE A 46 0.81 3.68 6.98
CA ILE A 46 0.23 4.60 6.01
C ILE A 46 -0.97 3.94 5.33
N ILE A 47 -1.94 4.75 4.94
CA ILE A 47 -3.10 4.30 4.15
C ILE A 47 -3.16 5.06 2.83
N ILE A 48 -3.28 4.32 1.72
CA ILE A 48 -3.47 4.87 0.38
C ILE A 48 -4.93 4.63 -0.01
N TYR A 49 -5.70 5.71 -0.17
CA TYR A 49 -7.10 5.61 -0.53
C TYR A 49 -7.43 6.19 -1.90
N GLY A 50 -8.49 5.69 -2.52
CA GLY A 50 -8.98 6.15 -3.82
C GLY A 50 -9.92 5.16 -4.49
N VAL A 51 -10.66 5.62 -5.49
CA VAL A 51 -11.66 4.79 -6.20
C VAL A 51 -11.06 3.50 -6.79
N ALA A 52 -11.92 2.53 -7.08
CA ALA A 52 -11.50 1.30 -7.76
C ALA A 52 -10.78 1.63 -9.08
N GLY A 53 -9.71 0.88 -9.40
CA GLY A 53 -8.95 1.05 -10.63
C GLY A 53 -7.93 2.20 -10.64
N CYS A 54 -7.76 2.98 -9.56
CA CYS A 54 -6.77 4.07 -9.52
C CYS A 54 -5.31 3.64 -9.24
N GLY A 55 -5.04 2.33 -9.11
CA GLY A 55 -3.69 1.78 -8.96
C GLY A 55 -3.25 1.47 -7.52
N LYS A 56 -4.15 1.46 -6.52
CA LYS A 56 -3.81 1.14 -5.12
C LYS A 56 -3.15 -0.22 -4.94
N SER A 57 -3.77 -1.29 -5.45
CA SER A 57 -3.21 -2.65 -5.38
C SER A 57 -1.87 -2.78 -6.10
N HIS A 58 -1.65 -1.97 -7.15
CA HIS A 58 -0.36 -1.91 -7.82
C HIS A 58 0.71 -1.27 -6.92
N LEU A 59 0.39 -0.15 -6.24
CA LEU A 59 1.29 0.44 -5.23
C LEU A 59 1.57 -0.51 -4.07
N ALA A 60 0.56 -1.27 -3.61
CA ALA A 60 0.74 -2.31 -2.59
C ALA A 60 1.70 -3.41 -3.06
N ASN A 61 1.59 -3.85 -4.32
CA ASN A 61 2.51 -4.84 -4.89
C ASN A 61 3.94 -4.31 -5.02
N LEU A 62 4.11 -3.04 -5.43
CA LEU A 62 5.44 -2.41 -5.44
C LEU A 62 6.03 -2.34 -4.03
N PHE A 63 5.20 -2.09 -3.00
CA PHE A 63 5.66 -2.07 -1.61
C PHE A 63 6.13 -3.44 -1.19
N LYS A 64 5.37 -4.49 -1.51
CA LYS A 64 5.73 -5.89 -1.25
C LYS A 64 7.09 -6.22 -1.86
N ILE A 65 7.33 -5.85 -3.11
CA ILE A 65 8.60 -6.10 -3.79
C ILE A 65 9.75 -5.32 -3.13
N LYS A 66 9.53 -4.04 -2.77
CA LYS A 66 10.55 -3.17 -2.17
C LYS A 66 10.92 -3.58 -0.73
N SER A 67 9.93 -3.97 0.06
CA SER A 67 10.06 -4.19 1.51
C SER A 67 10.11 -5.65 1.96
N GLY A 68 9.70 -6.57 1.09
CA GLY A 68 9.44 -7.96 1.47
C GLY A 68 8.17 -8.13 2.30
N ALA A 69 7.31 -7.11 2.41
CA ALA A 69 6.15 -7.14 3.30
C ALA A 69 5.20 -8.30 3.02
N LEU A 70 4.67 -8.90 4.09
CA LEU A 70 3.67 -9.95 4.02
C LEU A 70 2.30 -9.36 3.66
N LEU A 71 1.65 -9.92 2.63
CA LEU A 71 0.26 -9.58 2.32
C LEU A 71 -0.65 -10.33 3.29
N ILE A 72 -1.38 -9.59 4.10
CA ILE A 72 -2.34 -10.11 5.07
C ILE A 72 -3.67 -10.33 4.36
N THR A 73 -4.16 -11.56 4.41
CA THR A 73 -5.48 -11.95 3.93
C THR A 73 -6.28 -12.60 5.06
N PRO A 74 -7.62 -12.65 4.97
CA PRO A 74 -8.44 -13.32 5.97
C PRO A 74 -8.04 -14.80 6.15
N SER A 75 -7.79 -15.50 5.05
CA SER A 75 -7.33 -16.90 5.08
C SER A 75 -6.00 -17.09 5.80
N LEU A 76 -5.05 -16.17 5.62
CA LEU A 76 -3.75 -16.23 6.29
C LEU A 76 -3.89 -15.99 7.80
N LEU A 77 -4.78 -15.06 8.18
CA LEU A 77 -5.08 -14.79 9.57
C LEU A 77 -5.73 -15.99 10.26
N GLU A 78 -6.65 -16.68 9.58
CA GLU A 78 -7.28 -17.91 10.07
C GLU A 78 -6.27 -19.06 10.23
N GLU A 79 -5.33 -19.21 9.29
CA GLU A 79 -4.35 -20.30 9.30
C GLU A 79 -3.23 -20.07 10.33
N VAL A 80 -2.68 -18.86 10.39
CA VAL A 80 -1.44 -18.57 11.13
C VAL A 80 -1.71 -17.81 12.43
N GLY A 81 -2.72 -16.93 12.44
CA GLY A 81 -3.03 -16.04 13.54
C GLY A 81 -2.15 -14.80 13.62
N VAL A 82 -2.72 -13.70 14.11
CA VAL A 82 -2.08 -12.37 14.20
C VAL A 82 -0.78 -12.41 15.00
N SER A 83 -0.76 -13.07 16.16
CA SER A 83 0.41 -13.12 17.04
C SER A 83 1.62 -13.75 16.35
N LYS A 84 1.41 -14.85 15.62
CA LYS A 84 2.49 -15.56 14.94
C LYS A 84 3.03 -14.77 13.74
N ILE A 85 2.16 -14.04 13.05
CA ILE A 85 2.59 -13.10 12.00
C ILE A 85 3.50 -12.03 12.58
N LEU A 86 3.09 -11.39 13.69
CA LEU A 86 3.85 -10.31 14.34
C LEU A 86 5.19 -10.77 14.95
N GLU A 87 5.35 -12.07 15.25
CA GLU A 87 6.64 -12.63 15.69
C GLU A 87 7.69 -12.69 14.56
N ASN A 88 7.24 -12.83 13.31
CA ASN A 88 8.12 -13.12 12.17
C ASN A 88 8.23 -11.95 11.18
N GLU A 89 7.24 -11.05 11.16
CA GLU A 89 7.12 -10.01 10.15
C GLU A 89 7.23 -8.61 10.76
N THR A 90 8.08 -7.78 10.15
CA THR A 90 8.22 -6.36 10.51
C THR A 90 7.61 -5.43 9.46
N SER A 91 7.05 -5.98 8.38
CA SER A 91 6.35 -5.19 7.36
C SER A 91 5.18 -5.97 6.80
N CYS A 92 3.99 -5.36 6.82
CA CYS A 92 2.76 -6.01 6.39
C CYS A 92 1.97 -5.11 5.44
N ILE A 93 1.11 -5.75 4.63
CA ILE A 93 0.17 -5.10 3.71
C ILE A 93 -1.22 -5.60 4.01
N VAL A 94 -2.19 -4.70 4.06
CA VAL A 94 -3.62 -5.01 3.92
C VAL A 94 -4.13 -4.30 2.68
N ASP A 95 -4.50 -5.06 1.65
CA ASP A 95 -5.12 -4.51 0.43
C ASP A 95 -6.65 -4.51 0.60
N ASP A 96 -7.27 -3.38 0.31
CA ASP A 96 -8.70 -3.09 0.54
C ASP A 96 -9.12 -3.34 2.00
N ALA A 97 -8.55 -2.56 2.92
CA ALA A 97 -8.72 -2.70 4.37
C ALA A 97 -10.16 -2.58 4.88
N GLU A 98 -11.07 -1.99 4.11
CA GLU A 98 -12.51 -2.00 4.41
C GLU A 98 -13.18 -3.36 4.14
N SER A 99 -12.48 -4.33 3.54
CA SER A 99 -13.02 -5.61 3.11
C SER A 99 -12.29 -6.77 3.78
N GLY A 100 -13.03 -7.55 4.55
CA GLY A 100 -12.63 -8.91 4.95
C GLY A 100 -11.76 -9.02 6.19
N ILE A 101 -11.24 -7.93 6.76
CA ILE A 101 -10.51 -7.95 8.03
C ILE A 101 -11.25 -7.07 9.05
N ASP A 102 -11.45 -7.62 10.25
CA ASP A 102 -12.08 -6.91 11.36
C ASP A 102 -11.21 -5.75 11.86
N GLU A 103 -11.84 -4.65 12.29
CA GLU A 103 -11.16 -3.47 12.83
C GLU A 103 -10.28 -3.79 14.04
N GLU A 104 -10.71 -4.70 14.92
CA GLU A 104 -9.93 -5.14 16.09
C GLU A 104 -8.63 -5.83 15.64
N ILE A 105 -8.71 -6.66 14.60
CA ILE A 105 -7.53 -7.33 14.02
C ILE A 105 -6.58 -6.30 13.39
N LEU A 106 -7.11 -5.32 12.65
CA LEU A 106 -6.30 -4.24 12.08
C LEU A 106 -5.59 -3.43 13.17
N LEU A 107 -6.29 -3.13 14.27
CA LEU A 107 -5.73 -2.44 15.41
C LEU A 107 -4.61 -3.26 16.08
N HIS A 108 -4.77 -4.57 16.20
CA HIS A 108 -3.73 -5.46 16.72
C HIS A 108 -2.49 -5.50 15.82
N LEU A 109 -2.68 -5.59 14.49
CA LEU A 109 -1.57 -5.51 13.53
C LEU A 109 -0.82 -4.18 13.65
N TYR A 110 -1.56 -3.07 13.68
CA TYR A 110 -1.00 -1.73 13.83
C TYR A 110 -0.16 -1.63 15.11
N ASN A 111 -0.73 -1.98 16.27
CA ASN A 111 -0.06 -1.86 17.55
C ASN A 111 1.16 -2.78 17.65
N GLY A 112 1.03 -4.02 17.17
CA GLY A 112 2.11 -4.99 17.10
C GLY A 112 3.30 -4.47 16.32
N LEU A 113 3.08 -4.07 15.06
CA LEU A 113 4.12 -3.51 14.20
C LEU A 113 4.72 -2.24 14.80
N ALA A 114 3.90 -1.32 15.31
CA ALA A 114 4.38 -0.10 15.94
C ALA A 114 5.34 -0.39 17.10
N SER A 115 5.01 -1.36 17.97
CA SER A 115 5.87 -1.75 19.09
C SER A 115 7.18 -2.39 18.67
N ALA A 116 7.20 -3.05 17.51
CA ALA A 116 8.38 -3.71 16.95
C ALA A 116 9.21 -2.79 16.04
N GLY A 117 8.78 -1.53 15.83
CA GLY A 117 9.40 -0.63 14.85
C GLY A 117 9.17 -1.03 13.40
N GLY A 118 8.11 -1.81 13.15
CA GLY A 118 7.69 -2.27 11.83
C GLY A 118 6.74 -1.30 11.12
N HIS A 119 6.35 -1.68 9.90
CA HIS A 119 5.55 -0.85 8.98
C HIS A 119 4.32 -1.57 8.44
N LEU A 120 3.20 -0.88 8.36
CA LEU A 120 1.95 -1.36 7.79
C LEU A 120 1.53 -0.46 6.62
N LEU A 121 1.39 -1.05 5.43
CA LEU A 121 0.73 -0.38 4.31
C LEU A 121 -0.71 -0.88 4.22
N MET A 122 -1.66 0.05 4.20
CA MET A 122 -3.07 -0.25 3.92
C MET A 122 -3.51 0.41 2.64
N THR A 123 -4.42 -0.21 1.91
CA THR A 123 -5.16 0.45 0.83
C THR A 123 -6.65 0.48 1.16
N ALA A 124 -7.38 1.47 0.64
CA ALA A 124 -8.83 1.55 0.80
C ALA A 124 -9.52 2.35 -0.30
N VAL A 125 -10.83 2.20 -0.45
CA VAL A 125 -11.63 3.06 -1.36
C VAL A 125 -11.88 4.44 -0.75
N LYS A 126 -12.01 4.52 0.58
CA LYS A 126 -12.32 5.74 1.33
C LYS A 126 -11.24 6.04 2.38
N PRO A 127 -11.04 7.30 2.77
CA PRO A 127 -10.16 7.62 3.90
C PRO A 127 -10.78 7.16 5.23
N PRO A 128 -9.97 6.97 6.29
CA PRO A 128 -10.47 6.65 7.62
C PRO A 128 -11.38 7.74 8.20
N GLY A 129 -12.43 7.34 8.94
CA GLY A 129 -13.26 8.26 9.72
C GLY A 129 -14.37 8.99 8.94
N LEU A 130 -14.73 8.53 7.74
CA LEU A 130 -15.86 9.02 6.94
C LEU A 130 -17.01 8.01 6.84
#